data_AF-A7SWT4-F1
#
_entry.id   AF-A7SWT4-F1
#
_cell.length_a   1.000
_cell.length_b   1.000
_cell.length_c   1.000
_cell.angle_alpha   90.00
_cell.angle_beta   90.00
_cell.angle_gamma   90.00
#
_symmetry.space_group_name_H-M   'P 1'
#
loop_
_entity.id
_entity.type
_entity.pdbx_description
1 polymer ?
#
loop_
_entity_poly.entity_id
_entity_poly.type
_entity_poly.pdbx_seq_one_letter_code
_entity_poly.pdbx_strand_id
1 'polypeptide(L)'
;HVVATVHFNCNLQREPRRRPDGTIQETVVYPKFKNGEATVRDVKVAPNFDYVDDIFETVCQAIASNSLTAASEELKQMTPAVMNTMLDKQPREEAIAKRHARQQMTVQDVPPTTPVAVVLQQEADAAAAAAARGSVRAKPTCRFCKQPMKCHSKVDCPRNMPSTQD
;
A
#
# COMPACT_ATOMS: atom_id res chain seq x y z
N HIS A 1 -7.84 1.45 -14.96
CA HIS A 1 -9.08 1.05 -14.24
C HIS A 1 -10.24 0.76 -15.17
N VAL A 2 -10.57 1.62 -16.15
CA VAL A 2 -11.73 1.44 -17.06
C VAL A 2 -11.77 0.06 -17.74
N VAL A 3 -10.68 -0.39 -18.36
CA VAL A 3 -10.63 -1.71 -19.04
C VAL A 3 -10.90 -2.87 -18.07
N ALA A 4 -10.42 -2.78 -16.83
CA ALA A 4 -10.67 -3.82 -15.83
C ALA A 4 -12.14 -3.87 -15.40
N THR A 5 -12.80 -2.70 -15.30
CA THR A 5 -14.24 -2.61 -15.00
C THR A 5 -15.07 -3.16 -16.15
N VAL A 6 -14.75 -2.79 -17.39
CA VAL A 6 -15.44 -3.33 -18.58
C VAL A 6 -15.23 -4.85 -18.67
N HIS A 7 -13.98 -5.33 -18.51
CA HIS A 7 -13.69 -6.76 -18.46
C HIS A 7 -14.55 -7.47 -17.43
N PHE A 8 -14.60 -6.95 -16.20
CA PHE A 8 -15.39 -7.53 -15.12
C PHE A 8 -16.88 -7.57 -15.47
N ASN A 9 -17.44 -6.46 -15.96
CA ASN A 9 -18.86 -6.36 -16.30
C ASN A 9 -19.24 -7.32 -17.44
N CYS A 10 -18.46 -7.33 -18.53
CA CYS A 10 -18.69 -8.21 -19.67
C CYS A 10 -18.51 -9.70 -19.34
N ASN A 11 -17.75 -10.01 -18.28
CA ASN A 11 -17.43 -11.38 -17.90
C ASN A 11 -18.09 -11.84 -16.57
N LEU A 12 -18.99 -11.05 -16.00
CA LEU A 12 -19.58 -11.34 -14.69
C LEU A 12 -20.46 -12.60 -14.73
N GLN A 13 -21.32 -12.70 -15.74
CA GLN A 13 -22.34 -13.74 -15.88
C GLN A 13 -22.09 -14.60 -17.14
N ARG A 14 -20.88 -15.15 -17.26
CA ARG A 14 -20.59 -16.11 -18.35
C ARG A 14 -21.42 -17.38 -18.19
N GLU A 15 -22.08 -17.79 -19.27
CA GLU A 15 -22.85 -19.02 -19.34
C GLU A 15 -21.97 -20.27 -19.14
N PRO A 16 -22.56 -21.36 -18.63
CA PRO A 16 -21.88 -22.64 -18.53
C PRO A 16 -21.61 -23.21 -19.92
N ARG A 17 -20.43 -23.81 -20.09
CA ARG A 17 -20.02 -24.46 -21.33
C ARG A 17 -20.85 -25.71 -21.57
N ARG A 18 -21.48 -25.78 -22.74
CA ARG A 18 -22.26 -26.95 -23.17
C ARG A 18 -21.40 -27.91 -23.98
N ARG A 19 -21.58 -29.20 -23.73
CA ARG A 19 -21.03 -30.30 -24.53
C ARG A 19 -21.83 -30.46 -25.84
N PRO A 20 -21.31 -31.15 -26.86
CA PRO A 20 -22.06 -31.44 -28.10
C PRO A 20 -23.42 -32.11 -27.83
N ASP A 21 -23.52 -32.90 -26.76
CA ASP A 21 -24.74 -33.59 -26.34
C ASP A 21 -25.75 -32.66 -25.61
N GLY A 22 -25.45 -31.35 -25.51
CA GLY A 22 -26.30 -30.35 -24.84
C GLY A 22 -26.17 -30.30 -23.31
N THR A 23 -25.43 -31.23 -22.69
CA THR A 23 -25.20 -31.26 -21.24
C THR A 23 -24.18 -30.20 -20.79
N ILE A 24 -24.33 -29.71 -19.57
CA ILE A 24 -23.40 -28.74 -18.97
C ILE A 24 -22.09 -29.44 -18.61
N GLN A 25 -20.96 -28.80 -18.90
CA GLN A 25 -19.66 -29.28 -18.45
C GLN A 25 -19.42 -28.88 -17.00
N GLU A 26 -19.24 -29.87 -16.14
CA GLU A 26 -18.98 -29.70 -14.71
C GLU A 26 -17.54 -30.08 -14.35
N THR A 27 -16.98 -29.40 -13.35
CA THR A 27 -15.68 -29.71 -12.75
C THR A 27 -15.88 -30.05 -11.28
N VAL A 28 -15.30 -31.18 -10.88
CA VAL A 28 -15.32 -31.66 -9.50
C VAL A 28 -13.99 -31.29 -8.84
N VAL A 29 -14.06 -30.52 -7.75
CA VAL A 29 -12.90 -30.15 -6.93
C VAL A 29 -13.06 -30.80 -5.55
N TYR A 30 -11.97 -31.27 -4.96
CA TYR A 30 -11.94 -31.84 -3.60
C TYR A 30 -11.14 -30.91 -2.68
N PRO A 31 -11.77 -29.91 -2.05
CA PRO A 31 -11.07 -28.98 -1.17
C PRO A 31 -10.59 -29.69 0.10
N LYS A 32 -9.33 -29.46 0.49
CA LYS A 32 -8.75 -30.10 1.69
C LYS A 32 -9.56 -29.90 2.97
N PHE A 33 -10.20 -28.73 3.13
CA PHE A 33 -11.01 -28.41 4.31
C PHE A 33 -12.31 -29.22 4.42
N LYS A 34 -12.71 -29.92 3.35
CA LYS A 34 -13.91 -30.75 3.30
C LYS A 34 -13.65 -32.24 3.59
N ASN A 35 -12.45 -32.61 4.03
CA ASN A 35 -12.12 -33.98 4.48
C ASN A 35 -12.53 -35.10 3.50
N GLY A 36 -12.42 -34.85 2.19
CA GLY A 36 -12.78 -35.82 1.15
C GLY A 36 -14.12 -35.56 0.46
N GLU A 37 -14.94 -34.62 0.92
CA GLU A 37 -16.15 -34.23 0.17
C GLU A 37 -15.81 -33.33 -1.03
N ALA A 38 -16.54 -33.53 -2.12
CA ALA A 38 -16.37 -32.78 -3.35
C ALA A 38 -17.22 -31.50 -3.40
N THR A 39 -16.80 -30.55 -4.22
CA THR A 39 -17.62 -29.45 -4.71
C THR A 39 -17.67 -29.52 -6.22
N VAL A 40 -18.88 -29.60 -6.77
CA VAL A 40 -19.14 -29.52 -8.21
C VAL A 40 -19.32 -28.06 -8.58
N ARG A 41 -18.72 -27.63 -9.69
CA ARG A 41 -18.89 -26.29 -10.27
C ARG A 41 -19.05 -26.39 -11.77
N ASP A 42 -19.92 -25.56 -12.33
CA ASP A 42 -20.05 -25.43 -13.77
C ASP A 42 -18.80 -24.80 -14.38
N VAL A 43 -18.30 -25.39 -15.45
CA VAL A 43 -17.21 -24.83 -16.24
C VAL A 43 -17.80 -23.73 -17.12
N LYS A 44 -17.47 -22.48 -16.81
CA LYS A 44 -17.89 -21.32 -17.62
C LYS A 44 -17.14 -21.28 -18.95
N VAL A 45 -17.78 -20.69 -19.96
CA VAL A 45 -17.14 -20.39 -21.26
C VAL A 45 -15.94 -19.44 -21.06
N ALA A 46 -15.01 -19.45 -22.03
CA ALA A 46 -13.86 -18.57 -22.05
C ALA A 46 -14.28 -17.08 -21.94
N PRO A 47 -13.46 -16.24 -21.29
CA PRO A 47 -13.75 -14.82 -21.18
C PRO A 47 -13.80 -14.12 -22.53
N ASN A 48 -14.69 -13.13 -22.65
CA ASN A 48 -14.78 -12.24 -23.78
C ASN A 48 -13.75 -11.10 -23.65
N PHE A 49 -13.17 -10.67 -24.77
CA PHE A 49 -12.27 -9.54 -24.93
C PHE A 49 -12.63 -8.59 -26.08
N ASP A 50 -13.74 -8.81 -26.80
CA ASP A 50 -14.13 -8.04 -28.00
C ASP A 50 -14.21 -6.52 -27.73
N TYR A 51 -14.61 -6.13 -26.51
CA TYR A 51 -14.68 -4.73 -26.10
C TYR A 51 -13.32 -4.00 -26.15
N VAL A 52 -12.19 -4.69 -26.23
CA VAL A 52 -10.87 -4.06 -26.33
C VAL A 52 -10.70 -3.36 -27.67
N ASP A 53 -11.14 -4.03 -28.75
CA ASP A 53 -11.04 -3.50 -30.10
C ASP A 53 -12.01 -2.32 -30.27
N ASP A 54 -13.24 -2.44 -29.76
CA ASP A 54 -14.23 -1.35 -29.76
C ASP A 54 -13.70 -0.10 -29.04
N ILE A 55 -13.08 -0.27 -27.87
CA ILE A 55 -12.49 0.84 -27.11
C ILE A 55 -11.33 1.47 -27.90
N PHE A 56 -10.49 0.65 -28.54
CA PHE A 56 -9.36 1.14 -29.33
C PHE A 56 -9.83 1.97 -30.53
N GLU A 57 -10.78 1.45 -31.31
CA GLU A 57 -11.35 2.16 -32.46
C GLU A 57 -12.00 3.49 -32.04
N THR A 58 -12.76 3.46 -30.95
CA THR A 58 -13.41 4.67 -30.40
C THR A 58 -12.37 5.73 -30.01
N VAL A 59 -11.26 5.33 -29.39
CA VAL A 59 -10.17 6.25 -29.03
C VAL A 59 -9.51 6.82 -30.28
N CYS A 60 -9.21 5.99 -31.28
CA CYS A 60 -8.63 6.46 -32.55
C CYS A 60 -9.52 7.49 -33.25
N GLN A 61 -10.83 7.23 -33.33
CA GLN A 61 -11.79 8.16 -33.91
C GLN A 61 -11.86 9.47 -33.13
N ALA A 62 -11.93 9.40 -31.79
CA ALA A 62 -12.02 10.58 -30.94
C ALA A 62 -10.76 11.48 -31.00
N ILE A 63 -9.59 10.88 -31.16
CA ILE A 63 -8.34 11.60 -31.41
C ILE A 63 -8.40 12.30 -32.78
N ALA A 64 -8.85 11.59 -33.82
CA ALA A 64 -8.96 12.16 -35.17
C ALA A 64 -9.96 13.32 -35.23
N SER A 65 -11.09 13.23 -34.52
CA SER A 65 -12.10 14.28 -34.45
C SER A 65 -11.84 15.35 -33.40
N ASN A 66 -10.75 15.24 -32.61
CA ASN A 66 -10.40 16.13 -31.49
C ASN A 66 -11.58 16.43 -30.53
N SER A 67 -12.47 15.46 -30.32
CA SER A 67 -13.73 15.62 -29.58
C SER A 67 -13.60 15.33 -28.08
N LEU A 68 -12.43 14.83 -27.65
CA LEU A 68 -12.17 14.42 -26.27
C LEU A 68 -12.30 15.57 -25.26
N THR A 69 -11.92 16.79 -25.65
CA THR A 69 -12.01 17.98 -24.79
C THR A 69 -13.45 18.35 -24.51
N ALA A 70 -14.29 18.43 -25.55
CA ALA A 70 -15.71 18.71 -25.43
C ALA A 70 -16.43 17.66 -24.57
N ALA A 71 -16.17 16.36 -24.82
CA ALA A 71 -16.73 15.28 -24.01
C ALA A 71 -16.29 15.38 -22.53
N SER A 72 -15.04 15.78 -22.29
CA SER A 72 -14.54 15.96 -20.91
C SER A 72 -15.24 17.11 -20.18
N GLU A 73 -15.62 18.17 -20.87
CA GLU A 73 -16.34 19.30 -20.30
C GLU A 73 -17.80 18.96 -20.02
N GLU A 74 -18.45 18.23 -20.93
CA GLU A 74 -19.80 17.71 -20.74
C GLU A 74 -19.88 16.81 -19.50
N LEU A 75 -18.96 15.85 -19.37
CA LEU A 75 -18.92 14.97 -18.18
C LEU A 75 -18.69 15.74 -16.89
N LYS A 76 -17.87 16.80 -16.91
CA LYS A 76 -17.67 17.67 -15.75
C LYS A 76 -18.94 18.42 -15.38
N GLN A 77 -19.72 18.88 -16.36
CA GLN A 77 -21.00 19.56 -16.10
C GLN A 77 -22.06 18.61 -15.55
N MET A 78 -22.08 17.35 -15.98
CA MET A 78 -23.01 16.34 -15.46
C MET A 78 -22.61 15.79 -14.08
N THR A 79 -21.37 15.97 -13.66
CA THR A 79 -20.89 15.45 -12.37
C THR A 79 -21.58 16.22 -11.24
N PRO A 80 -22.42 15.57 -10.42
CA PRO A 80 -23.12 16.26 -9.34
C PRO A 80 -22.11 16.78 -8.31
N ALA A 81 -22.49 17.86 -7.63
CA ALA A 81 -21.70 18.38 -6.51
C ALA A 81 -21.49 17.27 -5.47
N VAL A 82 -20.28 17.19 -4.92
CA VAL A 82 -19.93 16.19 -3.92
C VAL A 82 -20.88 16.34 -2.72
N MET A 83 -21.59 15.27 -2.37
CA MET A 83 -22.62 15.24 -1.32
C MET A 83 -22.08 15.47 0.11
N ASN A 84 -20.77 15.61 0.26
CA ASN A 84 -20.12 15.65 1.55
C ASN A 84 -18.94 16.65 1.51
N THR A 85 -19.01 17.68 2.37
CA THR A 85 -17.97 18.68 2.60
C THR A 85 -17.22 18.37 3.91
N MET A 86 -16.71 17.15 4.08
CA MET A 86 -16.21 16.70 5.40
C MET A 86 -14.98 17.46 5.90
N LEU A 87 -14.21 18.12 5.03
CA LEU A 87 -13.19 19.09 5.43
C LEU A 87 -12.92 20.07 4.29
N ASP A 88 -13.51 21.26 4.37
CA ASP A 88 -13.02 22.40 3.60
C ASP A 88 -11.56 22.64 4.00
N LYS A 89 -10.66 22.39 3.05
CA LYS A 89 -9.23 22.57 3.31
C LYS A 89 -9.00 24.04 3.55
N GLN A 90 -8.40 24.39 4.69
CA GLN A 90 -7.92 25.75 4.91
C GLN A 90 -7.06 26.17 3.70
N PRO A 91 -7.21 27.41 3.20
CA PRO A 91 -6.44 27.87 2.07
C PRO A 91 -4.94 27.87 2.41
N ARG A 92 -4.12 27.65 1.37
CA ARG A 92 -2.68 27.45 1.51
C ARG A 92 -2.00 28.63 2.22
N GLU A 93 -2.47 29.84 1.96
CA GLU A 93 -1.90 31.08 2.50
C GLU A 93 -2.13 31.19 4.01
N GLU A 94 -3.34 30.88 4.50
CA GLU A 94 -3.64 30.87 5.93
C GLU A 94 -2.84 29.80 6.68
N ALA A 95 -2.66 28.62 6.08
CA ALA A 95 -1.85 27.56 6.67
C ALA A 95 -0.38 27.98 6.85
N ILE A 96 0.16 28.69 5.86
CA ILE A 96 1.54 29.23 5.88
C ILE A 96 1.64 30.33 6.93
N ALA A 97 0.68 31.26 7.00
CA ALA A 97 0.66 32.32 8.00
C ALA A 97 0.63 31.77 9.44
N LYS A 98 -0.21 30.77 9.72
CA LYS A 98 -0.25 30.09 11.04
C LYS A 98 1.07 29.39 11.38
N ARG A 99 1.82 28.91 10.39
CA ARG A 99 3.16 28.32 10.63
C ARG A 99 4.17 29.40 11.00
N HIS A 100 4.22 30.50 10.25
CA HIS A 100 5.12 31.62 10.55
C HIS A 100 4.82 32.21 11.93
N ALA A 101 3.54 32.40 12.27
CA ALA A 101 3.12 32.87 13.58
C ALA A 101 3.62 31.96 14.72
N ARG A 102 3.51 30.63 14.56
CA ARG A 102 4.04 29.66 15.55
C ARG A 102 5.57 29.72 15.68
N GLN A 103 6.27 29.94 14.57
CA GLN A 103 7.74 30.05 14.58
C GLN A 103 8.25 31.33 15.24
N GLN A 104 7.44 32.39 15.25
CA GLN A 104 7.77 33.68 15.86
C GLN A 104 7.48 33.72 17.37
N MET A 105 6.72 32.77 17.90
CA MET A 105 6.46 32.68 19.33
C MET A 105 7.73 32.25 20.07
N THR A 106 8.15 33.06 21.05
CA THR A 106 9.29 32.74 21.90
C THR A 106 8.92 31.59 22.85
N VAL A 107 9.71 30.52 22.81
CA VAL A 107 9.59 29.43 23.79
C VAL A 107 10.12 29.97 25.11
N GLN A 108 9.22 30.14 26.09
CA GLN A 108 9.64 30.45 27.46
C GLN A 108 9.92 29.13 28.17
N ASP A 109 11.15 28.97 28.66
CA ASP A 109 11.50 27.87 29.54
C ASP A 109 10.83 28.12 30.89
N VAL A 110 9.70 27.45 31.09
CA VAL A 110 8.99 27.46 32.37
C VAL A 110 9.76 26.56 33.33
N PRO A 111 10.09 27.01 34.56
CA PRO A 111 10.74 26.15 35.53
C PRO A 111 9.88 24.89 35.77
N PRO A 112 10.52 23.72 35.97
CA PRO A 112 9.80 22.47 36.16
C PRO A 112 8.84 22.61 37.34
N THR A 113 7.59 22.19 37.16
CA THR A 113 6.56 22.21 38.22
C THR A 113 6.86 21.22 39.35
N THR A 114 7.86 20.36 39.16
CA THR A 114 8.43 19.50 40.20
C THR A 114 9.50 20.26 40.99
N PRO A 115 9.47 20.23 42.33
CA PRO A 115 10.45 20.95 43.14
C PRO A 115 11.87 20.52 42.74
N VAL A 116 12.78 21.49 42.60
CA VAL A 116 14.15 21.31 42.09
C VAL A 116 14.89 20.15 42.79
N ALA A 117 14.63 19.96 44.09
CA ALA A 117 15.18 18.84 44.85
C ALA A 117 14.81 17.46 44.28
N VAL A 118 13.57 17.28 43.81
CA VAL A 118 13.11 16.02 43.21
C VAL A 118 13.74 15.81 41.84
N VAL A 119 13.91 16.88 41.06
CA VAL A 119 14.56 16.81 39.73
C VAL A 119 16.04 16.45 39.88
N LEU A 120 16.76 17.10 40.79
CA LEU A 120 18.17 16.79 41.06
C LEU A 120 18.36 15.38 41.61
N GLN A 121 17.44 14.91 42.47
CA GLN A 121 17.45 13.54 42.96
C GLN A 121 17.22 12.54 41.81
N GLN A 122 16.22 12.79 40.95
CA GLN A 122 15.92 11.96 39.79
C GLN A 122 17.04 11.96 38.74
N GLU A 123 17.70 13.10 38.52
CA GLU A 123 18.86 13.21 37.65
C GLU A 123 20.08 12.48 38.22
N ALA A 124 20.32 12.57 39.54
CA ALA A 124 21.38 11.83 40.22
C ALA A 124 21.11 10.31 40.20
N ASP A 125 19.87 9.89 40.44
CA ASP A 125 19.44 8.49 40.38
C ASP A 125 19.50 7.96 38.94
N ALA A 126 19.13 8.77 37.95
CA ALA A 126 19.24 8.43 36.53
C ALA A 126 20.70 8.36 36.07
N ALA A 127 21.57 9.27 36.55
CA ALA A 127 23.01 9.26 36.27
C ALA A 127 23.69 8.06 36.94
N ALA A 128 23.33 7.73 38.18
CA ALA A 128 23.80 6.53 38.87
C ALA A 128 23.32 5.24 38.17
N ALA A 129 22.05 5.21 37.73
CA ALA A 129 21.52 4.11 36.93
C ALA A 129 22.18 4.00 35.55
N ALA A 130 22.52 5.11 34.90
CA ALA A 130 23.25 5.14 33.64
C ALA A 130 24.73 4.73 33.79
N ALA A 131 25.39 5.12 34.89
CA ALA A 131 26.74 4.71 35.22
C ALA A 131 26.81 3.20 35.57
N ALA A 132 25.81 2.68 36.29
CA ALA A 132 25.67 1.26 36.58
C ALA A 132 25.34 0.45 35.31
N ARG A 133 24.52 0.99 34.42
CA ARG A 133 24.28 0.46 33.07
C ARG A 133 25.36 0.96 32.11
N GLY A 134 26.63 0.64 32.38
CA GLY A 134 27.74 1.00 31.51
C GLY A 134 27.35 0.85 30.04
N SER A 135 27.18 1.97 29.34
CA SER A 135 26.63 2.03 27.98
C SER A 135 27.70 1.57 26.98
N VAL A 136 28.04 0.29 27.02
CA VAL A 136 28.72 -0.36 25.90
C VAL A 136 27.62 -0.78 24.95
N ARG A 137 27.26 0.13 24.01
CA ARG A 137 26.38 -0.22 22.89
C ARG A 137 26.97 -1.46 22.23
N ALA A 138 26.25 -2.58 22.31
CA ALA A 138 26.73 -3.84 21.76
C ALA A 138 27.11 -3.63 20.29
N LYS A 139 28.33 -4.04 19.91
CA LYS A 139 28.82 -3.87 18.54
C LYS A 139 27.87 -4.60 17.59
N PRO A 140 27.47 -3.99 16.46
CA PRO A 140 26.53 -4.60 15.53
C PRO A 140 27.11 -5.91 14.97
N THR A 141 26.36 -7.00 15.11
CA THR A 141 26.70 -8.32 14.58
C THR A 141 25.87 -8.64 13.33
N CYS A 142 26.44 -9.41 12.42
CA CYS A 142 25.76 -9.85 11.20
C CYS A 142 24.65 -10.83 11.55
N ARG A 143 23.45 -10.64 10.98
CA ARG A 143 22.29 -11.50 11.25
C ARG A 143 22.50 -12.95 10.80
N PHE A 144 23.34 -13.18 9.78
CA PHE A 144 23.54 -14.50 9.16
C PHE A 144 24.65 -15.31 9.83
N CYS A 145 25.81 -14.71 10.15
CA CYS A 145 26.94 -15.40 10.76
C CYS A 145 27.20 -15.03 12.24
N LYS A 146 26.47 -14.07 12.80
CA LYS A 146 26.60 -13.55 14.18
C LYS A 146 27.97 -12.94 14.52
N GLN A 147 28.86 -12.80 13.55
CA GLN A 147 30.16 -12.13 13.72
C GLN A 147 30.02 -10.60 13.61
N PRO A 148 30.94 -9.81 14.21
CA PRO A 148 30.89 -8.36 14.16
C PRO A 148 30.94 -7.83 12.71
N MET A 149 30.04 -6.91 12.36
CA MET A 149 29.94 -6.36 10.99
C MET A 149 31.11 -5.44 10.60
N LYS A 150 32.11 -5.25 11.47
CA LYS A 150 33.30 -4.44 11.13
C LYS A 150 34.14 -5.12 10.03
N CYS A 151 34.04 -6.44 9.89
CA CYS A 151 34.87 -7.21 8.95
C CYS A 151 34.14 -7.62 7.66
N HIS A 152 32.81 -7.43 7.56
CA HIS A 152 32.04 -7.72 6.35
C HIS A 152 30.65 -7.07 6.41
N SER A 153 30.07 -6.76 5.24
CA SER A 153 28.69 -6.30 5.11
C SER A 153 27.71 -7.48 5.06
N LYS A 154 26.39 -7.23 5.11
CA LYS A 154 25.38 -8.29 4.96
C LYS A 154 25.48 -9.03 3.62
N VAL A 155 25.95 -8.34 2.58
CA VAL A 155 26.07 -8.88 1.22
C VAL A 155 27.30 -9.79 1.12
N ASP A 156 28.41 -9.38 1.74
CA ASP A 156 29.70 -10.10 1.72
C ASP A 156 29.82 -11.14 2.84
N CYS A 157 28.69 -11.63 3.35
CA CYS A 157 28.72 -12.58 4.45
C CYS A 157 29.32 -13.91 3.96
N PRO A 158 30.35 -14.46 4.62
CA PRO A 158 30.97 -15.71 4.19
C PRO A 158 30.01 -16.90 4.23
N ARG A 159 28.88 -16.79 4.94
CA ARG A 159 27.81 -17.79 4.95
C ARG A 159 26.89 -17.72 3.72
N ASN A 160 26.95 -16.63 2.96
CA ASN A 160 26.17 -16.38 1.77
C ASN A 160 27.02 -16.50 0.48
N MET A 161 28.32 -16.76 0.62
CA MET A 161 29.19 -17.11 -0.51
C MET A 161 28.98 -18.59 -0.87
N PRO A 162 28.94 -18.93 -2.16
CA PRO A 162 28.94 -20.33 -2.59
C PRO A 162 30.23 -20.99 -2.09
N SER A 163 30.13 -22.20 -1.53
CA SER A 163 31.29 -22.99 -1.17
C SER A 163 32.10 -23.29 -2.42
N THR A 164 33.22 -22.60 -2.61
CA THR A 164 34.29 -23.06 -3.49
C THR A 164 34.80 -24.37 -2.92
N GLN A 165 34.33 -25.48 -3.50
CA GLN A 165 34.96 -26.79 -3.35
C GLN A 165 36.17 -26.80 -4.28
N ASP A 166 37.36 -26.81 -3.69
CA ASP A 166 38.56 -27.44 -4.28
C ASP A 166 38.73 -28.82 -3.64
#